data_AF-A0A7X7J7M3-F1
#
_entry.id   AF-A0A7X7J7M3-F1
#
_cell.length_a   1.000
_cell.length_b   1.000
_cell.length_c   1.000
_cell.angle_alpha   90.00
_cell.angle_beta   90.00
_cell.angle_gamma   90.00
#
_symmetry.space_group_name_H-M   'P 1'
#
loop_
_entity.id
_entity.type
_entity.pdbx_description
1 polymer ?
#
loop_
_entity_poly.entity_id
_entity_poly.type
_entity_poly.pdbx_seq_one_letter_code
_entity_poly.pdbx_strand_id
1 'polypeptide(L)'
;MYKLDEETHLTIVYCLHKARPVRSRFKRGLDGKEVGVFASRTPDRLSPIGLQDVRLVRVEDTALIVEGLDAIDGTPVLDIKMSWSRG
;
A
#
# COMPACT_ATOMS: atom_id res chain seq x y z
N MET A 1 -11.26 6.82 13.70
CA MET A 1 -10.24 6.86 14.77
C MET A 1 -10.70 6.12 16.02
N TYR A 2 -11.93 6.30 16.50
CA TYR A 2 -12.45 5.59 17.67
C TYR A 2 -12.08 4.09 17.66
N LYS A 3 -11.42 3.63 18.74
CA LYS A 3 -10.90 2.27 18.98
C LYS A 3 -9.82 1.75 18.03
N LEU A 4 -9.31 2.57 17.11
CA LEU A 4 -8.25 2.14 16.20
C LEU A 4 -6.92 1.90 16.93
N ASP A 5 -6.72 2.57 18.07
CA ASP A 5 -5.60 2.40 18.98
C ASP A 5 -5.60 1.04 19.71
N GLU A 6 -6.70 0.29 19.66
CA GLU A 6 -6.79 -1.10 20.16
C GLU A 6 -6.24 -2.11 19.12
N GLU A 7 -5.99 -1.68 17.88
CA GLU A 7 -5.47 -2.52 16.79
C GLU A 7 -3.94 -2.49 16.72
N THR A 8 -3.34 -3.57 16.21
CA THR A 8 -1.88 -3.67 16.03
C THR A 8 -1.43 -3.50 14.57
N HIS A 9 -2.32 -3.80 13.63
CA HIS A 9 -2.02 -3.81 12.20
C HIS A 9 -3.17 -3.23 11.39
N LEU A 10 -2.83 -2.49 10.36
CA LEU A 10 -3.78 -1.85 9.45
C LEU A 10 -3.43 -2.21 8.02
N THR A 11 -4.44 -2.35 7.17
CA THR A 11 -4.27 -2.32 5.72
C THR A 11 -4.53 -0.89 5.24
N ILE A 12 -3.52 -0.27 4.65
CA ILE A 12 -3.62 1.06 4.04
C ILE A 12 -3.85 0.89 2.54
N VAL A 13 -4.93 1.50 2.04
CA VAL A 13 -5.21 1.63 0.62
C VAL A 13 -4.83 3.04 0.19
N TYR A 14 -3.98 3.18 -0.82
CA TYR A 14 -3.44 4.47 -1.23
C TYR A 14 -3.34 4.62 -2.74
N CYS A 15 -3.29 5.87 -3.21
CA CYS A 15 -3.18 6.20 -4.63
C CYS A 15 -1.73 6.28 -5.08
N LEU A 16 -1.36 5.46 -6.06
CA LEU A 16 -0.06 5.51 -6.75
C LEU A 16 -0.02 6.72 -7.70
N HIS A 17 -0.14 7.92 -7.14
CA HIS A 17 -0.36 9.19 -7.84
C HIS A 17 0.79 9.62 -8.76
N LYS A 18 1.96 8.95 -8.70
CA LYS A 18 3.09 9.12 -9.63
C LYS A 18 3.28 7.93 -10.58
N ALA A 19 2.29 7.05 -10.71
CA ALA A 19 2.32 5.95 -11.66
C ALA A 19 2.49 6.46 -13.10
N ARG A 20 3.29 5.74 -13.88
CA ARG A 20 3.57 6.02 -15.29
C ARG A 20 2.61 5.22 -16.18
N PRO A 21 2.61 5.46 -17.51
CA PRO A 21 1.81 4.67 -18.43
C PRO A 21 2.05 3.16 -18.28
N VAL A 22 0.96 2.41 -18.31
CA VAL A 22 0.94 0.97 -18.07
C VAL A 22 1.68 0.22 -19.17
N ARG A 23 2.56 -0.71 -18.78
CA ARG A 23 3.20 -1.68 -19.69
C ARG A 23 2.54 -3.04 -19.53
N SER A 24 2.03 -3.62 -20.61
CA SER A 24 1.28 -4.89 -20.56
C SER A 24 2.15 -6.10 -20.20
N ARG A 25 3.45 -6.10 -20.54
CA ARG A 25 4.44 -7.15 -20.25
C ARG A 25 5.80 -6.55 -19.88
N PHE A 26 6.48 -7.12 -18.89
CA PHE A 26 7.81 -6.69 -18.44
C PHE A 26 8.46 -7.78 -17.57
N LYS A 27 9.78 -7.69 -17.35
CA LYS A 27 10.48 -8.48 -16.33
C LYS A 27 10.24 -7.88 -14.96
N ARG A 28 9.64 -8.61 -14.02
CA ARG A 28 9.41 -8.08 -12.67
C ARG A 28 10.71 -8.01 -11.86
N GLY A 29 10.84 -6.99 -11.01
CA GLY A 29 12.04 -6.77 -10.20
C GLY A 29 12.34 -7.89 -9.19
N LEU A 30 11.32 -8.64 -8.74
CA LEU A 30 11.47 -9.67 -7.71
C LEU A 30 12.35 -10.85 -8.15
N ASP A 31 12.21 -11.33 -9.39
CA ASP A 31 12.88 -12.55 -9.87
C ASP A 31 13.22 -12.51 -11.38
N GLY A 32 12.99 -11.38 -12.05
CA GLY A 32 13.24 -11.23 -13.48
C GLY A 32 12.26 -11.97 -14.41
N LYS A 33 11.26 -12.68 -13.88
CA LYS A 33 10.27 -13.39 -14.70
C LYS A 33 9.46 -12.41 -15.52
N GLU A 34 9.28 -12.72 -16.80
CA GLU A 34 8.39 -11.94 -17.67
C GLU A 34 6.93 -12.19 -17.27
N VAL A 35 6.23 -11.11 -16.91
CA VAL A 35 4.85 -11.14 -16.42
C VAL A 35 4.06 -9.97 -16.97
N GLY A 36 2.72 -10.07 -16.89
CA GLY A 36 1.83 -8.93 -17.06
C GLY A 36 1.59 -8.17 -15.77
N VAL A 37 0.97 -6.99 -15.89
CA VAL A 37 0.66 -6.05 -14.79
C VAL A 37 0.03 -6.75 -13.58
N PHE A 38 -0.98 -7.58 -13.81
CA PHE A 38 -1.75 -8.25 -12.75
C PHE A 38 -0.99 -9.38 -12.06
N ALA A 39 0.05 -9.94 -12.68
CA ALA A 39 0.93 -10.96 -12.09
C ALA A 39 2.20 -10.32 -11.46
N SER A 40 2.10 -9.07 -11.01
CA SER A 40 3.19 -8.30 -10.42
C SER A 40 2.66 -7.31 -9.36
N ARG A 41 3.58 -6.58 -8.71
CA ARG A 41 3.28 -5.41 -7.86
C ARG A 41 3.84 -4.10 -8.42
N THR A 42 4.01 -3.99 -9.75
CA THR A 42 4.40 -2.70 -10.35
C THR A 42 3.43 -1.59 -9.94
N PRO A 43 3.89 -0.34 -9.70
CA PRO A 43 2.98 0.78 -9.47
C PRO A 43 2.30 1.26 -10.76
N ASP A 44 2.87 0.95 -11.93
CA ASP A 44 2.36 1.34 -13.25
C ASP A 44 1.18 0.41 -13.66
N ARG A 45 -0.01 0.63 -13.08
CA ARG A 45 -1.21 -0.23 -13.23
C ARG A 45 -2.43 0.58 -13.70
N LEU A 46 -3.41 -0.11 -14.29
CA LEU A 46 -4.66 0.50 -14.78
C LEU A 46 -5.45 1.20 -13.67
N SER A 47 -5.58 0.54 -12.51
CA SER A 47 -6.07 1.16 -11.29
C SER A 47 -4.85 1.44 -10.40
N PRO A 48 -4.43 2.71 -10.22
CA PRO A 48 -3.23 3.08 -9.47
C PRO A 48 -3.48 2.96 -7.96
N ILE A 49 -3.83 1.77 -7.49
CA ILE A 49 -4.16 1.48 -6.10
C ILE A 49 -3.03 0.63 -5.51
N GLY A 50 -2.40 1.16 -4.47
CA GLY A 50 -1.51 0.43 -3.58
C GLY A 50 -2.27 -0.12 -2.39
N LEU A 51 -1.86 -1.31 -1.95
CA LEU A 51 -2.32 -1.93 -0.70
C LEU A 51 -1.10 -2.35 0.09
N GLN A 52 -1.08 -2.01 1.38
CA GLN A 52 0.00 -2.36 2.27
C GLN A 52 -0.51 -2.64 3.68
N ASP A 53 -0.13 -3.78 4.22
CA ASP A 53 -0.29 -4.04 5.66
C ASP A 53 0.87 -3.38 6.39
N VAL A 54 0.53 -2.61 7.42
CA VAL A 54 1.47 -1.83 8.23
C VAL A 54 1.24 -2.10 9.70
N ARG A 55 2.29 -1.98 10.50
CA ARG A 55 2.17 -2.03 11.96
C ARG A 55 1.73 -0.67 12.46
N LEU A 56 0.65 -0.61 13.24
CA LEU A 56 0.28 0.61 13.94
C LEU A 56 1.21 0.80 15.14
N VAL A 57 1.90 1.94 15.19
CA VAL A 57 2.78 2.29 16.31
C VAL A 57 1.99 3.07 17.35
N ARG A 58 1.26 4.10 16.92
CA ARG A 58 0.37 4.89 17.77
C ARG A 58 -0.59 5.76 16.96
N VAL A 59 -1.60 6.26 17.64
CA VAL A 59 -2.63 7.15 17.14
C VAL A 59 -2.46 8.51 17.82
N GLU A 60 -2.32 9.59 17.05
CA GLU A 60 -2.22 10.97 17.55
C GLU A 60 -3.27 11.83 16.85
N ASP A 61 -4.38 12.20 17.50
CA ASP A 61 -5.28 13.15 16.84
C ASP A 61 -6.09 12.53 15.70
N THR A 62 -5.71 12.98 14.51
CA THR A 62 -6.15 12.50 13.19
C THR A 62 -5.00 11.81 12.44
N ALA A 63 -3.82 11.72 13.05
CA ALA A 63 -2.61 11.12 12.49
C ALA A 63 -2.38 9.70 13.01
N LEU A 64 -1.87 8.86 12.11
CA LEU A 64 -1.46 7.49 12.41
C LEU A 64 0.03 7.37 12.18
N ILE A 65 0.75 6.91 13.19
CA ILE A 65 2.18 6.63 13.09
C ILE A 65 2.27 5.14 12.84
N VAL A 66 2.82 4.77 11.68
CA VAL A 66 2.88 3.39 11.21
C VAL A 66 4.28 2.99 10.78
N GLU A 67 4.57 1.71 10.83
CA GLU A 67 5.80 1.12 10.31
C GLU A 67 5.52 0.19 9.13
N GLY A 68 6.43 0.20 8.16
CA GLY A 68 6.37 -0.67 7.00
C GLY A 68 5.46 -0.16 5.89
N LEU A 69 5.14 1.14 5.81
CA LEU A 69 4.49 1.76 4.66
C LEU A 69 5.54 2.15 3.59
N ASP A 70 5.34 1.69 2.36
CA ASP A 70 6.21 1.94 1.19
C ASP A 70 5.50 2.87 0.21
N ALA A 71 5.02 3.99 0.75
CA ALA A 71 4.43 5.08 -0.01
C ALA A 71 5.39 6.26 0.04
N ILE A 72 5.56 6.93 -1.10
CA ILE A 72 6.34 8.17 -1.15
C ILE A 72 5.60 9.30 -0.43
N ASP A 73 6.35 10.31 0.01
CA ASP A 73 5.76 11.51 0.62
C ASP A 73 4.71 12.18 -0.28
N GLY A 74 3.64 12.69 0.34
CA GLY A 74 2.48 13.28 -0.33
C GLY A 74 1.52 12.27 -0.98
N THR A 75 1.73 10.96 -0.80
CA THR A 75 0.84 9.93 -1.34
C THR A 75 -0.57 10.03 -0.74
N PRO A 76 -1.64 10.20 -1.55
CA PRO A 76 -3.00 10.23 -1.04
C PRO A 76 -3.43 8.88 -0.48
N VAL A 77 -3.88 8.86 0.78
CA VAL A 77 -4.57 7.72 1.39
C VAL A 77 -6.02 7.71 0.89
N LEU A 78 -6.48 6.53 0.47
CA LEU A 78 -7.84 6.32 -0.05
C LEU A 78 -8.74 5.66 0.99
N ASP A 79 -8.21 4.71 1.77
CA ASP A 79 -8.95 3.95 2.77
C ASP A 79 -8.02 3.30 3.81
N ILE A 80 -8.56 2.97 4.98
CA ILE A 80 -7.84 2.36 6.11
C ILE A 80 -8.74 1.26 6.70
N LYS A 81 -8.19 0.06 6.88
CA LYS A 81 -8.91 -1.08 7.46
C LYS A 81 -8.07 -1.77 8.53
N MET A 82 -8.72 -2.42 9.51
CA MET A 82 -8.01 -3.41 10.33
C MET A 82 -7.41 -4.49 9.42
N SER A 83 -6.18 -4.91 9.69
CA SER A 83 -5.56 -5.98 8.91
C SER A 83 -5.97 -7.36 9.44
N TRP A 84 -6.25 -8.29 8.54
CA TRP A 84 -6.46 -9.72 8.87
C TRP A 84 -5.16 -10.50 8.99
N SER A 85 -4.06 -9.98 8.44
CA SER A 85 -2.77 -10.63 8.47
C SER A 85 -2.17 -10.48 9.88
N ARG A 86 -2.16 -11.59 10.62
CA ARG A 86 -1.33 -11.75 11.81
C ARG A 86 0.07 -12.08 11.32
N GLY A 87 0.86 -11.04 11.04
CA GLY A 87 2.32 -11.17 11.05
C GLY A 87 2.78 -11.60 12.44
#